data_AF-A0A8J1ZAI8-F1
#
_entry.id   AF-A0A8J1ZAI8-F1
#
_cell.length_a   1.000
_cell.length_b   1.000
_cell.length_c   1.000
_cell.angle_alpha   90.00
_cell.angle_beta   90.00
_cell.angle_gamma   90.00
#
_symmetry.space_group_name_H-M   'P 1'
#
loop_
_entity.id
_entity.type
_entity.pdbx_description
1 polymer ?
#
loop_
_entity_poly.entity_id
_entity_poly.type
_entity_poly.pdbx_seq_one_letter_code
_entity_poly.pdbx_strand_id
1 'polypeptide(L)'
;MPPCPANLLPWEESLRNIPDAQADASLTIIEKLIKNIVSDPTNDKFKRIKLSNPKIHSCITSVDPALEALLLMGWELLDEDTLFLPDDLMMNVSDFPGRIMAAKAYFAKKGAPRAAAGTSPVHQGGTAGPSAPSASTPTTTSCGTKSSVASKSAFQFQNRSAKEAAEKNVANSLADLRRQKAAEYTNKAQEQADANSFGNYFNFGGSTSSSSPTPQSATVSNANPAYQQNMPMGGGSSSSSRASTGRYRGSNVELREMSEPLLSPDRSGGGDPTVGADPHVRPSHNFQKQVEREATEKAAAQDDLRSLQKAKYKQYKNDPALQQRALQNQNRLQGSSSSSQPSNDDGGSWWNPFSGGGGSGGSGGGPPPSGGANRPRMKTVKDLPKPVRRG
;
A
#
# COMPACT_ATOMS: atom_id res chain seq x y z
N MET A 1 32.98 -3.73 -17.24
CA MET A 1 32.28 -3.85 -15.95
C MET A 1 32.61 -2.63 -15.11
N PRO A 2 31.65 -1.98 -14.44
CA PRO A 2 31.99 -0.90 -13.52
C PRO A 2 32.95 -1.43 -12.43
N PRO A 3 33.98 -0.67 -12.05
CA PRO A 3 34.89 -1.08 -10.98
C PRO A 3 34.09 -1.29 -9.70
N CYS A 4 34.12 -2.50 -9.15
CA CYS A 4 33.51 -2.78 -7.86
C CYS A 4 34.22 -1.93 -6.80
N PRO A 5 33.50 -1.19 -5.93
CA PRO A 5 34.14 -0.47 -4.84
C PRO A 5 34.88 -1.49 -3.97
N ALA A 6 36.15 -1.24 -3.69
CA ALA A 6 37.10 -2.23 -3.18
C ALA A 6 36.85 -2.72 -1.74
N ASN A 7 35.74 -2.35 -1.09
CA ASN A 7 35.41 -2.73 0.29
C ASN A 7 33.89 -2.95 0.45
N LEU A 8 33.32 -3.90 -0.31
CA LEU A 8 31.95 -4.32 -0.07
C LEU A 8 31.91 -5.23 1.16
N LEU A 9 30.95 -5.00 2.04
CA LEU A 9 30.71 -5.90 3.16
C LEU A 9 30.13 -7.23 2.62
N PRO A 10 30.35 -8.37 3.29
CA PRO A 10 29.86 -9.67 2.81
C PRO A 10 28.37 -9.69 2.49
N TRP A 11 27.53 -9.07 3.33
CA TRP A 11 26.09 -8.99 3.08
C TRP A 11 25.74 -8.12 1.86
N GLU A 12 26.54 -7.10 1.53
CA GLU A 12 26.32 -6.27 0.34
C GLU A 12 26.61 -7.04 -0.95
N GLU A 13 27.58 -7.96 -0.89
CA GLU A 13 27.87 -8.88 -1.97
C GLU A 13 26.69 -9.83 -2.20
N SER A 14 26.15 -10.44 -1.14
CA SER A 14 24.93 -11.27 -1.23
C SER A 14 23.74 -10.48 -1.81
N LEU A 15 23.53 -9.21 -1.42
CA LEU A 15 22.48 -8.37 -2.03
C LEU A 15 22.68 -8.12 -3.52
N ARG A 16 23.92 -8.04 -4.00
CA ARG A 16 24.23 -7.85 -5.45
C ARG A 16 24.12 -9.14 -6.26
N ASN A 17 24.14 -10.28 -5.58
CA ASN A 17 24.00 -11.61 -6.18
C ASN A 17 22.53 -12.05 -6.34
N ILE A 18 21.57 -11.23 -5.92
CA ILE A 18 20.14 -11.50 -6.11
C ILE A 18 19.81 -11.56 -7.61
N PRO A 19 19.00 -12.54 -8.08
CA PRO A 19 18.54 -12.60 -9.47
C PRO A 19 17.82 -11.32 -9.91
N ASP A 20 18.18 -10.80 -11.08
CA ASP A 20 17.68 -9.50 -11.58
C ASP A 20 16.13 -9.43 -11.64
N ALA A 21 15.46 -10.56 -11.90
CA ALA A 21 14.00 -10.65 -11.97
C ALA A 21 13.31 -10.45 -10.61
N GLN A 22 14.00 -10.75 -9.50
CA GLN A 22 13.45 -10.68 -8.13
C GLN A 22 14.08 -9.54 -7.32
N ALA A 23 15.18 -8.96 -7.79
CA ALA A 23 15.97 -7.96 -7.07
C ALA A 23 15.14 -6.78 -6.54
N ASP A 24 14.26 -6.17 -7.35
CA ASP A 24 13.49 -5.00 -6.91
C ASP A 24 12.48 -5.35 -5.81
N ALA A 25 11.82 -6.51 -5.90
CA ALA A 25 10.87 -6.99 -4.90
C ALA A 25 11.58 -7.34 -3.58
N SER A 26 12.65 -8.14 -3.65
CA SER A 26 13.45 -8.55 -2.49
C SER A 26 14.07 -7.35 -1.77
N LEU A 27 14.75 -6.47 -2.50
CA LEU A 27 15.40 -5.29 -1.91
C LEU A 27 14.37 -4.34 -1.28
N THR A 28 13.19 -4.20 -1.89
CA THR A 28 12.12 -3.36 -1.33
C THR A 28 11.55 -3.94 -0.03
N ILE A 29 11.46 -5.26 0.12
CA ILE A 29 11.03 -5.88 1.39
C ILE A 29 12.12 -5.74 2.45
N ILE A 30 13.38 -6.05 2.12
CA ILE A 30 14.51 -5.91 3.05
C ILE A 30 14.64 -4.46 3.54
N GLU A 31 14.54 -3.48 2.64
CA GLU A 31 14.56 -2.05 2.97
C GLU A 31 13.46 -1.68 3.98
N LYS A 32 12.23 -2.21 3.79
CA LYS A 32 11.10 -1.93 4.68
C LYS A 32 11.30 -2.54 6.06
N LEU A 33 11.76 -3.78 6.14
CA LEU A 33 12.03 -4.47 7.40
C LEU A 33 13.03 -3.68 8.24
N ILE A 34 14.14 -3.26 7.61
CA ILE A 34 15.19 -2.49 8.25
C ILE A 34 14.68 -1.10 8.64
N LYS A 35 13.93 -0.41 7.78
CA LYS A 35 13.33 0.89 8.13
C LYS A 35 12.44 0.83 9.36
N ASN A 36 11.61 -0.21 9.48
CA ASN A 36 10.75 -0.36 10.66
C ASN A 36 11.54 -0.52 11.96
N ILE A 37 12.66 -1.26 11.91
CA ILE A 37 13.55 -1.45 13.07
C ILE A 37 14.26 -0.15 13.42
N VAL A 38 14.71 0.61 12.42
CA VAL A 38 15.32 1.93 12.62
C VAL A 38 14.32 2.93 13.20
N SER A 39 13.06 2.88 12.77
CA SER A 39 11.99 3.75 13.27
C SER A 39 11.64 3.44 14.72
N ASP A 40 11.41 2.16 15.04
CA ASP A 40 10.93 1.73 16.35
C ASP A 40 11.81 0.60 16.92
N PRO A 41 13.02 0.92 17.41
CA PRO A 41 14.00 -0.07 17.81
C PRO A 41 13.61 -0.86 19.07
N THR A 42 12.79 -0.27 19.94
CA THR A 42 12.33 -0.91 21.19
C THR A 42 11.22 -1.94 20.93
N ASN A 43 10.64 -1.97 19.73
CA ASN A 43 9.48 -2.81 19.45
C ASN A 43 9.92 -4.19 18.93
N ASP A 44 9.82 -5.21 19.80
CA ASP A 44 10.20 -6.60 19.49
C ASP A 44 9.44 -7.20 18.30
N LYS A 45 8.27 -6.65 17.95
CA LYS A 45 7.51 -7.07 16.78
C LYS A 45 8.27 -6.83 15.48
N PHE A 46 9.10 -5.78 15.41
CA PHE A 46 9.89 -5.48 14.20
C PHE A 46 11.20 -6.24 14.14
N LYS A 47 11.69 -6.73 15.29
CA LYS A 47 12.85 -7.62 15.39
C LYS A 47 12.54 -9.08 15.07
N ARG A 48 11.26 -9.45 14.99
CA ARG A 48 10.81 -10.82 14.68
C ARG A 48 10.12 -10.87 13.32
N ILE A 49 10.66 -11.65 12.40
CA ILE A 49 10.10 -11.85 11.07
C ILE A 49 9.64 -13.29 10.92
N LYS A 50 8.37 -13.48 10.59
CA LYS A 50 7.81 -14.79 10.20
C LYS A 50 8.03 -15.02 8.70
N LEU A 51 8.86 -16.00 8.37
CA LEU A 51 9.13 -16.45 6.99
C LEU A 51 7.90 -17.08 6.34
N SER A 52 6.94 -17.58 7.11
CA SER A 52 5.66 -18.11 6.63
C SER A 52 4.73 -17.05 5.99
N ASN A 53 5.04 -15.75 6.12
CA ASN A 53 4.27 -14.72 5.44
C ASN A 53 4.49 -14.82 3.92
N PRO A 54 3.44 -14.97 3.09
CA PRO A 54 3.58 -15.28 1.66
C PRO A 54 4.39 -14.24 0.88
N LYS A 55 4.36 -12.96 1.29
CA LYS A 55 5.16 -11.90 0.65
C LYS A 55 6.64 -11.97 1.02
N ILE A 56 6.92 -12.32 2.28
CA ILE A 56 8.29 -12.47 2.78
C ILE A 56 8.88 -13.75 2.19
N HIS A 57 8.12 -14.85 2.24
CA HIS A 57 8.49 -16.12 1.65
C HIS A 57 8.87 -16.00 0.17
N SER A 58 8.05 -15.34 -0.65
CA SER A 58 8.30 -15.23 -2.10
C SER A 58 9.49 -14.35 -2.45
N CYS A 59 9.87 -13.40 -1.60
CA CYS A 59 10.92 -12.43 -1.90
C CYS A 59 12.23 -12.68 -1.15
N ILE A 60 12.18 -13.36 0.00
CA ILE A 60 13.33 -13.62 0.86
C ILE A 60 13.63 -15.12 0.87
N THR A 61 12.72 -15.97 1.33
CA THR A 61 12.97 -17.43 1.44
C THR A 61 13.13 -18.11 0.09
N SER A 62 12.42 -17.66 -0.95
CA SER A 62 12.57 -18.17 -2.32
C SER A 62 13.87 -17.72 -3.00
N VAL A 63 14.62 -16.82 -2.38
CA VAL A 63 15.79 -16.15 -2.97
C VAL A 63 16.95 -16.29 -2.01
N ASP A 64 17.67 -17.41 -2.08
CA ASP A 64 18.75 -17.75 -1.13
C ASP A 64 19.72 -16.59 -0.83
N PRO A 65 20.19 -15.79 -1.82
CA PRO A 65 21.08 -14.66 -1.54
C PRO A 65 20.44 -13.55 -0.70
N ALA A 66 19.12 -13.39 -0.78
CA ALA A 66 18.38 -12.41 0.03
C ALA A 66 18.26 -12.87 1.49
N LEU A 67 18.04 -14.17 1.72
CA LEU A 67 18.04 -14.76 3.06
C LEU A 67 19.46 -14.71 3.66
N GLU A 68 20.47 -15.10 2.90
CA GLU A 68 21.89 -15.04 3.31
C GLU A 68 22.30 -13.61 3.69
N ALA A 69 21.87 -12.60 2.93
CA ALA A 69 22.14 -11.21 3.25
C ALA A 69 21.55 -10.81 4.62
N LEU A 70 20.35 -11.27 4.99
CA LEU A 70 19.78 -11.01 6.31
C LEU A 70 20.57 -11.71 7.42
N LEU A 71 20.96 -12.97 7.21
CA LEU A 71 21.78 -13.69 8.19
C LEU A 71 23.14 -13.00 8.40
N LEU A 72 23.78 -12.54 7.33
CA LEU A 72 25.04 -11.79 7.38
C LEU A 72 24.89 -10.38 7.97
N MET A 73 23.68 -9.80 7.91
CA MET A 73 23.33 -8.57 8.65
C MET A 73 23.15 -8.83 10.15
N GLY A 74 23.27 -10.09 10.62
CA GLY A 74 23.17 -10.51 12.02
C GLY A 74 21.77 -10.89 12.47
N TRP A 75 20.87 -11.21 11.52
CA TRP A 75 19.64 -11.91 11.87
C TRP A 75 19.94 -13.37 12.18
N GLU A 76 19.30 -13.88 13.22
CA GLU A 76 19.43 -15.27 13.65
C GLU A 76 18.12 -16.02 13.38
N LEU A 77 18.24 -17.29 13.02
CA LEU A 77 17.09 -18.17 12.84
C LEU A 77 16.72 -18.76 14.20
N LEU A 78 15.62 -18.29 14.78
CA LEU A 78 15.16 -18.72 16.10
C LEU A 78 14.38 -20.04 16.02
N ASP A 79 13.49 -20.13 15.05
CA ASP A 79 12.71 -21.33 14.70
C ASP A 79 12.86 -21.61 13.20
N GLU A 80 12.38 -22.75 12.71
CA GLU A 80 12.40 -23.10 11.27
C GLU A 80 11.85 -21.99 10.36
N ASP A 81 10.87 -21.22 10.85
CA ASP A 81 10.16 -20.17 10.11
C ASP A 81 10.28 -18.76 10.71
N THR A 82 11.11 -18.54 11.74
CA THR A 82 11.18 -17.23 12.42
C THR A 82 12.60 -16.71 12.49
N LEU A 83 12.86 -15.57 11.85
CA LEU A 83 14.09 -14.80 12.01
C LEU A 83 13.92 -13.79 13.16
N PHE A 84 14.96 -13.66 13.98
CA PHE A 84 15.06 -12.72 15.08
C PHE A 84 16.33 -11.87 14.97
N LEU A 85 16.24 -10.59 15.27
CA LEU A 85 17.39 -9.68 15.33
C LEU A 85 17.77 -9.40 16.79
N PRO A 86 18.97 -9.79 17.24
CA PRO A 86 19.46 -9.50 18.60
C PRO A 86 19.58 -8.00 18.90
N ASP A 87 19.34 -7.62 20.15
CA ASP A 87 19.38 -6.22 20.62
C ASP A 87 20.80 -5.62 20.57
N ASP A 88 21.83 -6.46 20.69
CA ASP A 88 23.23 -6.02 20.68
C ASP A 88 23.67 -5.52 19.30
N LEU A 89 22.93 -5.85 18.25
CA LEU A 89 23.31 -5.54 16.87
C LEU A 89 22.75 -4.20 16.35
N MET A 90 21.98 -3.48 17.15
CA MET A 90 21.25 -2.28 16.72
C MET A 90 22.15 -1.10 16.31
N MET A 91 23.39 -1.05 16.78
CA MET A 91 24.28 0.11 16.58
C MET A 91 24.69 0.36 15.12
N ASN A 92 24.57 -0.64 14.22
CA ASN A 92 24.97 -0.51 12.81
C ASN A 92 23.79 -0.45 11.82
N VAL A 93 22.54 -0.53 12.31
CA VAL A 93 21.36 -0.68 11.46
C VAL A 93 21.04 0.61 10.68
N SER A 94 21.47 1.78 11.18
CA SER A 94 21.24 3.08 10.53
C SER A 94 21.90 3.22 9.16
N ASP A 95 22.98 2.49 8.91
CA ASP A 95 23.76 2.58 7.66
C ASP A 95 23.21 1.66 6.57
N PHE A 96 22.42 0.65 6.95
CA PHE A 96 21.89 -0.34 6.03
C PHE A 96 20.97 0.26 4.95
N PRO A 97 20.01 1.17 5.25
CA PRO A 97 19.14 1.74 4.22
C PRO A 97 19.92 2.42 3.09
N GLY A 98 20.99 3.15 3.39
CA GLY A 98 21.81 3.82 2.37
C GLY A 98 22.51 2.83 1.44
N ARG A 99 23.06 1.76 2.01
CA ARG A 99 23.74 0.69 1.26
C ARG A 99 22.76 -0.17 0.45
N ILE A 100 21.56 -0.44 0.96
CA ILE A 100 20.48 -1.10 0.21
C ILE A 100 20.04 -0.25 -0.98
N MET A 101 19.92 1.07 -0.80
CA MET A 101 19.62 1.99 -1.90
C MET A 101 20.72 1.98 -2.97
N ALA A 102 22.00 1.87 -2.57
CA ALA A 102 23.10 1.70 -3.51
C ALA A 102 23.00 0.37 -4.28
N ALA A 103 22.58 -0.72 -3.64
CA ALA A 103 22.30 -1.99 -4.32
C ALA A 103 21.13 -1.86 -5.31
N LYS A 104 20.04 -1.18 -4.95
CA LYS A 104 18.93 -0.90 -5.89
C LYS A 104 19.40 -0.09 -7.11
N ALA A 105 20.24 0.91 -6.89
CA ALA A 105 20.83 1.70 -7.98
C ALA A 105 21.73 0.85 -8.90
N TYR A 106 22.42 -0.16 -8.35
CA TYR A 106 23.21 -1.12 -9.13
C TYR A 106 22.32 -1.92 -10.09
N PHE A 107 21.20 -2.48 -9.61
CA PHE A 107 20.25 -3.20 -10.47
C PHE A 107 19.54 -2.28 -11.47
N ALA A 108 19.19 -1.06 -11.08
CA ALA A 108 18.62 -0.08 -12.01
C ALA A 108 19.59 0.24 -13.16
N LYS A 109 20.89 0.35 -12.86
CA LYS A 109 21.94 0.57 -13.88
C LYS A 109 22.21 -0.66 -14.73
N LYS A 110 22.13 -1.86 -14.15
CA LYS A 110 22.37 -3.15 -14.84
C LYS A 110 21.19 -3.55 -15.75
N GLY A 111 19.96 -3.34 -15.26
CA GLY A 111 18.71 -3.70 -15.92
C GLY A 111 18.17 -2.64 -16.88
N ALA A 112 18.69 -1.40 -16.85
CA ALA A 112 18.42 -0.44 -17.91
C ALA A 112 18.82 -1.10 -19.24
N PRO A 113 17.87 -1.34 -20.17
CA PRO A 113 18.20 -1.86 -21.48
C PRO A 113 19.28 -0.93 -21.99
N ARG A 114 20.43 -1.52 -22.33
CA ARG A 114 21.62 -0.81 -22.81
C ARG A 114 21.29 -0.29 -24.20
N ALA A 115 20.33 0.63 -24.25
CA ALA A 115 19.73 1.20 -25.42
C ALA A 115 20.81 2.07 -26.02
N ALA A 116 21.56 1.47 -26.95
CA ALA A 116 22.39 2.17 -27.92
C ALA A 116 23.29 3.28 -27.35
N ALA A 117 23.96 3.04 -26.21
CA ALA A 117 25.14 3.82 -25.84
C ALA A 117 26.33 3.41 -26.72
N GLY A 118 26.14 3.55 -28.04
CA GLY A 118 27.20 3.70 -29.02
C GLY A 118 27.71 5.13 -28.94
N THR A 119 28.52 5.42 -27.94
CA THR A 119 29.40 6.60 -27.97
C THR A 119 30.65 6.21 -27.20
N SER A 120 31.54 5.52 -27.90
CA SER A 120 32.93 5.40 -27.51
C SER A 120 33.48 6.79 -27.20
N PRO A 121 34.15 7.03 -26.06
CA PRO A 121 34.97 8.21 -25.90
C PRO A 121 36.17 8.02 -26.84
N VAL A 122 36.04 8.53 -28.06
CA VAL A 122 37.17 8.72 -28.97
C VAL A 122 38.16 9.66 -28.28
N HIS A 123 39.37 9.16 -28.11
CA HIS A 123 40.59 9.92 -27.90
C HIS A 123 40.58 11.25 -28.67
N GLN A 124 40.69 12.37 -27.96
CA GLN A 124 41.24 13.59 -28.52
C GLN A 124 42.46 14.02 -27.71
N GLY A 125 43.61 13.55 -28.18
CA GLY A 125 44.89 14.23 -28.09
C GLY A 125 45.58 13.95 -29.43
N GLY A 126 45.48 14.89 -30.37
CA GLY A 126 45.91 14.70 -31.76
C GLY A 126 47.30 15.24 -32.05
N THR A 127 47.80 14.93 -33.26
CA THR A 127 48.53 15.85 -34.15
C THR A 127 48.45 15.39 -35.61
N ALA A 128 47.83 16.25 -36.43
CA ALA A 128 48.08 16.61 -37.84
C ALA A 128 48.22 15.55 -38.96
N GLY A 129 47.34 15.68 -39.97
CA GLY A 129 47.55 15.18 -41.33
C GLY A 129 46.30 15.36 -42.23
N PRO A 130 46.32 16.20 -43.28
CA PRO A 130 45.16 16.46 -44.13
C PRO A 130 45.16 15.60 -45.41
N SER A 131 44.00 15.13 -45.89
CA SER A 131 43.67 14.94 -47.32
C SER A 131 42.24 14.36 -47.53
N ALA A 132 41.31 15.24 -47.95
CA ALA A 132 40.46 15.18 -49.17
C ALA A 132 39.60 13.92 -49.53
N PRO A 133 38.58 14.04 -50.43
CA PRO A 133 37.20 13.57 -50.18
C PRO A 133 36.61 12.59 -51.22
N SER A 134 35.49 11.92 -50.91
CA SER A 134 34.44 11.44 -51.85
C SER A 134 33.27 10.82 -51.07
N ALA A 135 32.07 11.41 -51.06
CA ALA A 135 30.99 11.30 -52.04
C ALA A 135 30.16 9.99 -51.94
N SER A 136 28.92 10.09 -51.46
CA SER A 136 27.66 9.70 -52.17
C SER A 136 26.53 9.31 -51.20
N THR A 137 25.40 10.00 -51.37
CA THR A 137 24.03 9.75 -50.85
C THR A 137 23.41 8.46 -51.43
N PRO A 138 22.31 7.91 -50.88
CA PRO A 138 21.01 8.30 -51.43
C PRO A 138 19.84 8.42 -50.43
N THR A 139 18.97 9.36 -50.79
CA THR A 139 17.60 9.64 -50.34
C THR A 139 16.64 8.52 -50.76
N THR A 140 15.70 8.13 -49.88
CA THR A 140 14.51 7.37 -50.30
C THR A 140 13.25 8.03 -49.74
N THR A 141 12.60 8.76 -50.64
CA THR A 141 11.23 9.29 -50.57
C THR A 141 10.24 8.15 -50.82
N SER A 142 9.26 7.95 -49.94
CA SER A 142 8.08 7.12 -50.26
C SER A 142 6.78 7.90 -50.03
N CYS A 143 6.05 8.10 -51.12
CA CYS A 143 4.74 8.73 -51.22
C CYS A 143 3.67 7.72 -51.63
N GLY A 144 2.42 7.96 -51.20
CA GLY A 144 1.20 7.26 -51.65
C GLY A 144 0.62 6.33 -50.58
N THR A 145 -0.68 6.29 -50.30
CA THR A 145 -1.87 6.57 -51.12
C THR A 145 -3.07 6.88 -50.22
N LYS A 146 -3.90 7.85 -50.66
CA LYS A 146 -5.23 8.13 -50.11
C LYS A 146 -6.25 7.26 -50.85
N SER A 147 -7.09 6.51 -50.13
CA SER A 147 -8.29 5.89 -50.72
C SER A 147 -9.49 5.85 -49.76
N SER A 148 -10.61 6.36 -50.30
CA SER A 148 -12.02 6.01 -50.10
C SER A 148 -12.63 6.05 -48.69
N VAL A 149 -13.29 7.17 -48.41
CA VAL A 149 -14.43 7.31 -47.51
C VAL A 149 -15.70 7.08 -48.32
N ALA A 150 -16.41 5.96 -48.13
CA ALA A 150 -17.87 5.84 -48.35
C ALA A 150 -18.32 4.37 -48.25
N SER A 151 -18.58 3.86 -47.03
CA SER A 151 -19.50 2.73 -46.73
C SER A 151 -19.39 2.29 -45.27
N LYS A 152 -19.80 3.13 -44.32
CA LYS A 152 -19.89 2.76 -42.88
C LYS A 152 -21.13 3.35 -42.19
N SER A 153 -22.32 3.21 -42.79
CA SER A 153 -23.55 3.81 -42.24
C SER A 153 -24.65 2.82 -41.83
N ALA A 154 -24.56 1.52 -42.17
CA ALA A 154 -25.66 0.59 -41.91
C ALA A 154 -25.40 -0.44 -40.80
N PHE A 155 -24.15 -0.67 -40.41
CA PHE A 155 -23.77 -1.74 -39.45
C PHE A 155 -23.67 -1.28 -37.99
N GLN A 156 -23.98 0.00 -37.69
CA GLN A 156 -23.75 0.60 -36.36
C GLN A 156 -24.99 0.64 -35.45
N PHE A 157 -26.17 0.21 -35.92
CA PHE A 157 -27.38 0.20 -35.08
C PHE A 157 -27.54 -1.09 -34.25
N GLN A 158 -27.13 -2.25 -34.77
CA GLN A 158 -27.26 -3.53 -34.03
C GLN A 158 -26.28 -3.65 -32.85
N ASN A 159 -25.11 -3.00 -32.91
CA ASN A 159 -24.14 -3.04 -31.81
C ASN A 159 -24.51 -2.12 -30.61
N ARG A 160 -25.44 -1.16 -30.79
CA ARG A 160 -25.88 -0.30 -29.69
C ARG A 160 -26.93 -0.97 -28.79
N SER A 161 -27.87 -1.71 -29.36
CA SER A 161 -28.90 -2.40 -28.58
C SER A 161 -28.34 -3.53 -27.71
N ALA A 162 -27.35 -4.27 -28.21
CA ALA A 162 -26.65 -5.31 -27.43
C ALA A 162 -25.84 -4.70 -26.26
N LYS A 163 -25.22 -3.53 -26.48
CA LYS A 163 -24.47 -2.83 -25.43
C LYS A 163 -25.40 -2.29 -24.33
N GLU A 164 -26.57 -1.78 -24.69
CA GLU A 164 -27.54 -1.24 -23.73
C GLU A 164 -28.21 -2.34 -22.89
N ALA A 165 -28.40 -3.54 -23.45
CA ALA A 165 -28.85 -4.71 -22.70
C ALA A 165 -27.80 -5.23 -21.70
N ALA A 166 -26.52 -5.20 -22.08
CA ALA A 166 -25.43 -5.58 -21.18
C ALA A 166 -25.29 -4.60 -20.00
N GLU A 167 -25.44 -3.30 -20.25
CA GLU A 167 -25.34 -2.26 -19.21
C GLU A 167 -26.47 -2.35 -18.17
N LYS A 168 -27.69 -2.72 -18.59
CA LYS A 168 -28.81 -2.98 -17.67
C LYS A 168 -28.58 -4.21 -16.77
N ASN A 169 -27.93 -5.26 -17.28
CA ASN A 169 -27.60 -6.44 -16.48
C ASN A 169 -26.52 -6.15 -15.43
N VAL A 170 -25.53 -5.31 -15.74
CA VAL A 170 -24.51 -4.87 -14.79
C VAL A 170 -25.11 -4.00 -13.69
N ALA A 171 -26.02 -3.09 -14.04
CA ALA A 171 -26.70 -2.23 -13.06
C ALA A 171 -27.54 -3.03 -12.04
N ASN A 172 -28.24 -4.08 -12.49
CA ASN A 172 -28.99 -4.97 -11.61
C ASN A 172 -28.05 -5.77 -10.69
N SER A 173 -26.93 -6.28 -11.22
CA SER A 173 -25.93 -7.01 -10.42
C SER A 173 -25.31 -6.15 -9.31
N LEU A 174 -25.05 -4.86 -9.56
CA LEU A 174 -24.51 -3.95 -8.55
C LEU A 174 -25.52 -3.65 -7.42
N ALA A 175 -26.81 -3.55 -7.75
CA ALA A 175 -27.87 -3.35 -6.77
C ALA A 175 -27.99 -4.57 -5.83
N ASP A 176 -27.88 -5.78 -6.37
CA ASP A 176 -27.90 -7.02 -5.58
C ASP A 176 -26.67 -7.14 -4.68
N LEU A 177 -25.48 -6.78 -5.17
CA LEU A 177 -24.25 -6.78 -4.35
C LEU A 177 -24.33 -5.79 -3.19
N ARG A 178 -24.98 -4.63 -3.38
CA ARG A 178 -25.24 -3.66 -2.30
C ARG A 178 -26.24 -4.19 -1.27
N ARG A 179 -27.29 -4.91 -1.71
CA ARG A 179 -28.24 -5.57 -0.80
C ARG A 179 -27.56 -6.67 0.03
N GLN A 180 -26.71 -7.49 -0.59
CA GLN A 180 -25.97 -8.53 0.11
C GLN A 180 -25.03 -7.95 1.17
N LYS A 181 -24.23 -6.93 0.83
CA LYS A 181 -23.37 -6.28 1.82
C LYS A 181 -24.15 -5.60 2.94
N ALA A 182 -25.29 -4.96 2.64
CA ALA A 182 -26.12 -4.36 3.67
C ALA A 182 -26.65 -5.41 4.66
N ALA A 183 -27.09 -6.57 4.17
CA ALA A 183 -27.53 -7.69 5.01
C ALA A 183 -26.39 -8.22 5.90
N GLU A 184 -25.18 -8.35 5.35
CA GLU A 184 -23.99 -8.79 6.08
C GLU A 184 -23.63 -7.84 7.24
N TYR A 185 -23.71 -6.52 7.03
CA TYR A 185 -23.47 -5.54 8.09
C TYR A 185 -24.51 -5.61 9.22
N THR A 186 -25.79 -5.82 8.90
CA THR A 186 -26.82 -6.02 9.92
C THR A 186 -26.58 -7.28 10.75
N ASN A 187 -26.20 -8.40 10.13
CA ASN A 187 -25.91 -9.63 10.86
C ASN A 187 -24.70 -9.46 11.80
N LYS A 188 -23.64 -8.80 11.32
CA LYS A 188 -22.43 -8.55 12.11
C LYS A 188 -22.66 -7.61 13.29
N ALA A 189 -23.53 -6.60 13.12
CA ALA A 189 -23.93 -5.73 14.21
C ALA A 189 -24.74 -6.48 15.29
N GLN A 190 -25.58 -7.43 14.87
CA GLN A 190 -26.35 -8.26 15.79
C GLN A 190 -25.45 -9.25 16.56
N GLU A 191 -24.49 -9.89 15.87
CA GLU A 191 -23.51 -10.78 16.51
C GLU A 191 -22.65 -10.05 17.57
N GLN A 192 -22.28 -8.79 17.30
CA GLN A 192 -21.58 -7.95 18.30
C GLN A 192 -22.48 -7.56 19.49
N ALA A 193 -23.77 -7.35 19.26
CA ALA A 193 -24.72 -7.10 20.34
C ALA A 193 -24.90 -8.33 21.24
N ASP A 194 -24.99 -9.52 20.64
CA ASP A 194 -25.14 -10.79 21.35
C ASP A 194 -23.86 -11.16 22.13
N ALA A 195 -22.67 -10.91 21.54
CA ALA A 195 -21.39 -11.10 22.22
C ALA A 195 -21.24 -10.20 23.45
N ASN A 196 -21.68 -8.94 23.36
CA ASN A 196 -21.67 -8.01 24.51
C ASN A 196 -22.71 -8.37 25.57
N SER A 197 -23.81 -9.04 25.22
CA SER A 197 -24.83 -9.51 26.17
C SER A 197 -24.31 -10.64 27.08
N PHE A 198 -23.41 -11.49 26.57
CA PHE A 198 -22.82 -12.59 27.35
C PHE A 198 -21.75 -12.15 28.35
N GLY A 199 -21.07 -11.02 28.12
CA GLY A 199 -19.98 -10.54 28.98
C GLY A 199 -20.42 -10.00 30.35
N ASN A 200 -21.72 -9.77 30.58
CA ASN A 200 -22.21 -9.09 31.78
C ASN A 200 -22.71 -10.04 32.89
N TYR A 201 -22.64 -11.36 32.70
CA TYR A 201 -23.09 -12.35 33.69
C TYR A 201 -21.97 -13.03 34.49
N PHE A 202 -20.70 -12.69 34.25
CA PHE A 202 -19.54 -13.35 34.90
C PHE A 202 -18.76 -12.47 35.89
N ASN A 203 -19.38 -11.44 36.45
CA ASN A 203 -18.77 -10.59 37.50
C ASN A 203 -19.56 -10.61 38.81
N PHE A 204 -19.88 -11.81 39.31
CA PHE A 204 -20.40 -12.01 40.66
C PHE A 204 -19.61 -13.13 41.35
N GLY A 205 -18.77 -12.75 42.32
CA GLY A 205 -18.21 -13.68 43.31
C GLY A 205 -16.69 -13.75 43.31
N GLY A 206 -16.05 -13.04 44.26
CA GLY A 206 -14.62 -13.22 44.49
C GLY A 206 -13.94 -12.25 45.46
N SER A 207 -14.66 -11.66 46.42
CA SER A 207 -14.03 -10.95 47.52
C SER A 207 -13.53 -11.95 48.57
N THR A 208 -12.28 -12.41 48.43
CA THR A 208 -11.54 -13.06 49.52
C THR A 208 -10.48 -12.12 50.06
N SER A 209 -10.81 -11.51 51.19
CA SER A 209 -9.88 -10.83 52.09
C SER A 209 -8.86 -11.85 52.61
N SER A 210 -7.59 -11.71 52.21
CA SER A 210 -6.47 -12.34 52.91
C SER A 210 -5.55 -11.26 53.47
N SER A 211 -5.69 -11.05 54.77
CA SER A 211 -4.81 -10.28 55.62
C SER A 211 -3.48 -11.00 55.80
N SER A 212 -2.37 -10.34 55.50
CA SER A 212 -1.04 -10.73 56.00
C SER A 212 -0.37 -9.54 56.70
N PRO A 213 0.26 -9.76 57.87
CA PRO A 213 0.78 -8.71 58.71
C PRO A 213 2.20 -8.30 58.31
N THR A 214 2.45 -7.00 58.26
CA THR A 214 3.78 -6.39 58.17
C THR A 214 4.26 -6.02 59.58
N PRO A 215 5.53 -6.30 59.95
CA PRO A 215 6.12 -5.79 61.17
C PRO A 215 6.65 -4.36 60.99
N GLN A 216 6.64 -3.66 62.12
CA GLN A 216 6.87 -2.24 62.32
C GLN A 216 8.35 -1.83 62.28
N SER A 217 8.54 -0.50 62.20
CA SER A 217 9.75 0.32 62.48
C SER A 217 10.52 0.72 61.20
N ALA A 218 10.88 1.98 60.95
CA ALA A 218 11.15 3.07 61.87
C ALA A 218 10.85 4.46 61.27
N THR A 219 10.59 5.35 62.22
CA THR A 219 10.37 6.79 62.20
C THR A 219 11.55 7.58 61.61
N VAL A 220 11.33 8.46 60.63
CA VAL A 220 11.99 9.78 60.58
C VAL A 220 10.99 10.81 60.04
N SER A 221 10.63 11.70 60.94
CA SER A 221 9.87 12.94 60.77
C SER A 221 10.54 13.91 59.81
N ASN A 222 9.79 14.49 58.87
CA ASN A 222 10.02 15.89 58.51
C ASN A 222 8.69 16.58 58.20
N ALA A 223 8.43 17.63 58.98
CA ALA A 223 7.22 18.42 58.96
C ALA A 223 7.34 19.53 57.91
N ASN A 224 6.27 19.82 57.17
CA ASN A 224 5.92 21.20 56.88
C ASN A 224 4.42 21.32 56.55
N PRO A 225 3.68 22.26 57.19
CA PRO A 225 2.23 22.35 57.02
C PRO A 225 1.81 23.49 56.08
N ALA A 226 0.52 23.42 55.75
CA ALA A 226 -0.37 24.54 55.41
C ALA A 226 -0.24 25.15 54.01
N TYR A 227 -1.20 24.80 53.14
CA TYR A 227 -2.18 25.77 52.65
C TYR A 227 -3.54 25.09 52.48
N GLN A 228 -4.48 25.51 53.32
CA GLN A 228 -5.91 25.42 53.06
C GLN A 228 -6.26 26.38 51.92
N GLN A 229 -7.17 26.01 51.01
CA GLN A 229 -8.49 26.65 50.90
C GLN A 229 -9.21 26.32 49.57
N ASN A 230 -10.50 26.01 49.76
CA ASN A 230 -11.66 26.31 48.92
C ASN A 230 -12.03 25.38 47.75
N MET A 231 -13.11 24.63 48.01
CA MET A 231 -14.11 24.18 47.04
C MET A 231 -14.89 25.39 46.44
N PRO A 232 -15.68 25.19 45.36
CA PRO A 232 -17.08 24.83 45.59
C PRO A 232 -17.72 23.83 44.59
N MET A 233 -18.81 23.28 45.11
CA MET A 233 -19.89 22.44 44.56
C MET A 233 -20.42 22.77 43.15
N GLY A 234 -20.94 21.72 42.49
CA GLY A 234 -21.95 21.75 41.44
C GLY A 234 -21.99 20.39 40.72
N GLY A 235 -22.86 19.44 41.10
CA GLY A 235 -24.27 19.34 40.68
C GLY A 235 -24.33 18.74 39.26
N GLY A 236 -24.96 17.62 38.93
CA GLY A 236 -25.94 16.75 39.56
C GLY A 236 -26.72 16.07 38.42
N SER A 237 -27.19 14.84 38.63
CA SER A 237 -28.29 14.15 37.91
C SER A 237 -28.16 13.95 36.38
N SER A 238 -28.28 12.74 35.83
CA SER A 238 -29.50 11.93 35.92
C SER A 238 -29.29 10.56 35.26
N SER A 239 -29.45 9.52 36.07
CA SER A 239 -29.66 8.13 35.66
C SER A 239 -31.11 7.96 35.20
N SER A 240 -31.33 7.57 33.94
CA SER A 240 -32.64 7.16 33.44
C SER A 240 -32.74 5.64 33.38
N SER A 241 -33.48 5.11 34.34
CA SER A 241 -34.04 3.77 34.38
C SER A 241 -35.15 3.63 33.33
N ARG A 242 -35.08 2.58 32.51
CA ARG A 242 -36.24 2.08 31.77
C ARG A 242 -36.40 0.59 32.04
N ALA A 243 -37.38 0.30 32.87
CA ALA A 243 -38.00 -1.00 32.96
C ALA A 243 -38.66 -1.34 31.61
N SER A 244 -38.40 -2.53 31.10
CA SER A 244 -39.23 -3.16 30.08
C SER A 244 -39.44 -4.62 30.47
N THR A 245 -40.64 -4.89 30.95
CA THR A 245 -41.20 -6.23 31.12
C THR A 245 -41.54 -6.80 29.75
N GLY A 246 -40.85 -7.86 29.33
CA GLY A 246 -41.15 -8.61 28.11
C GLY A 246 -41.06 -10.11 28.35
N ARG A 247 -42.21 -10.75 28.55
CA ARG A 247 -42.37 -12.21 28.55
C ARG A 247 -42.08 -12.76 27.15
N TYR A 248 -41.19 -13.74 27.03
CA TYR A 248 -41.17 -14.75 25.94
C TYR A 248 -40.63 -16.05 26.57
N ARG A 249 -41.50 -16.95 27.03
CA ARG A 249 -42.07 -18.11 26.32
C ARG A 249 -40.98 -18.95 25.65
N GLY A 250 -40.61 -20.03 26.34
CA GLY A 250 -39.63 -21.00 25.88
C GLY A 250 -40.09 -21.80 24.67
N SER A 251 -39.09 -22.33 23.99
CA SER A 251 -39.20 -23.49 23.10
C SER A 251 -37.87 -24.22 23.17
N ASN A 252 -37.94 -25.44 23.71
CA ASN A 252 -36.97 -26.51 23.57
C ASN A 252 -36.45 -26.58 22.13
N VAL A 253 -35.14 -26.66 21.96
CA VAL A 253 -34.54 -27.23 20.75
C VAL A 253 -33.68 -28.40 21.20
N GLU A 254 -34.06 -29.55 20.67
CA GLU A 254 -33.46 -30.87 20.83
C GLU A 254 -31.94 -30.86 20.68
N LEU A 255 -31.28 -31.46 21.67
CA LEU A 255 -30.02 -32.17 21.51
C LEU A 255 -30.20 -33.23 20.42
N ARG A 256 -29.65 -32.97 19.24
CA ARG A 256 -29.46 -33.99 18.21
C ARG A 256 -28.00 -34.41 18.21
N GLU A 257 -27.74 -35.49 18.94
CA GLU A 257 -26.56 -36.33 18.75
C GLU A 257 -26.43 -36.66 17.26
N MET A 258 -25.34 -36.21 16.64
CA MET A 258 -24.87 -36.77 15.38
C MET A 258 -23.68 -37.65 15.68
N SER A 259 -23.99 -38.93 15.79
CA SER A 259 -23.09 -40.06 15.76
C SER A 259 -22.38 -40.13 14.41
N GLU A 260 -21.06 -40.04 14.43
CA GLU A 260 -20.21 -40.33 13.27
C GLU A 260 -20.11 -41.85 13.04
N PRO A 261 -20.43 -42.37 11.85
CA PRO A 261 -20.09 -43.73 11.49
C PRO A 261 -18.66 -43.79 10.91
N LEU A 262 -17.80 -44.49 11.66
CA LEU A 262 -16.55 -45.05 11.17
C LEU A 262 -16.82 -45.96 9.96
N LEU A 263 -16.41 -45.53 8.77
CA LEU A 263 -16.35 -46.35 7.56
C LEU A 263 -14.96 -46.25 6.95
N SER A 264 -14.13 -47.20 7.33
CA SER A 264 -12.93 -47.59 6.57
C SER A 264 -13.35 -48.14 5.21
N PRO A 265 -12.60 -47.86 4.13
CA PRO A 265 -12.54 -48.77 3.01
C PRO A 265 -11.14 -49.40 2.95
N ASP A 266 -11.11 -50.65 3.37
CA ASP A 266 -10.20 -51.67 2.86
C ASP A 266 -10.38 -51.73 1.34
N ARG A 267 -9.31 -51.49 0.58
CA ARG A 267 -9.28 -51.80 -0.86
C ARG A 267 -7.90 -52.29 -1.25
N SER A 268 -7.62 -53.50 -0.77
CA SER A 268 -6.77 -54.46 -1.46
C SER A 268 -7.38 -54.79 -2.84
N GLY A 269 -6.59 -54.61 -3.90
CA GLY A 269 -7.01 -54.89 -5.26
C GLY A 269 -5.90 -54.58 -6.26
N GLY A 270 -5.01 -55.54 -6.48
CA GLY A 270 -4.00 -55.49 -7.53
C GLY A 270 -4.61 -55.57 -8.92
N GLY A 271 -3.88 -55.07 -9.92
CA GLY A 271 -4.20 -55.28 -11.32
C GLY A 271 -3.64 -54.22 -12.26
N ASP A 272 -2.54 -54.58 -12.92
CA ASP A 272 -2.21 -54.30 -14.32
C ASP A 272 -1.49 -52.98 -14.72
N PRO A 273 -0.27 -53.07 -15.29
CA PRO A 273 0.43 -51.96 -15.92
C PRO A 273 0.06 -51.84 -17.40
N THR A 274 -0.93 -51.01 -17.73
CA THR A 274 -1.15 -50.56 -19.11
C THR A 274 -0.51 -49.19 -19.35
N VAL A 275 0.60 -49.26 -20.08
CA VAL A 275 1.24 -48.18 -20.83
C VAL A 275 0.19 -47.49 -21.71
N GLY A 276 -0.06 -46.20 -21.52
CA GLY A 276 -1.00 -45.48 -22.37
C GLY A 276 -1.19 -44.00 -22.06
N ALA A 277 -0.89 -43.19 -23.09
CA ALA A 277 -1.36 -41.84 -23.36
C ALA A 277 -0.60 -40.66 -22.72
N ASP A 278 0.12 -39.98 -23.61
CA ASP A 278 0.73 -38.66 -23.48
C ASP A 278 -0.13 -37.62 -22.72
N PRO A 279 0.49 -36.78 -21.87
CA PRO A 279 -0.19 -35.65 -21.29
C PRO A 279 -0.53 -34.64 -22.40
N HIS A 280 -1.83 -34.48 -22.65
CA HIS A 280 -2.40 -33.43 -23.49
C HIS A 280 -1.68 -32.09 -23.30
N VAL A 281 -0.94 -31.71 -24.34
CA VAL A 281 -0.44 -30.36 -24.57
C VAL A 281 -1.65 -29.42 -24.59
N ARG A 282 -1.86 -28.69 -23.50
CA ARG A 282 -2.90 -27.66 -23.42
C ARG A 282 -2.58 -26.61 -24.49
N PRO A 283 -3.50 -26.30 -25.42
CA PRO A 283 -3.24 -25.35 -26.48
C PRO A 283 -2.95 -23.96 -25.88
N SER A 284 -1.75 -23.46 -26.15
CA SER A 284 -1.16 -22.19 -25.68
C SER A 284 -1.85 -20.94 -26.23
N HIS A 285 -3.02 -21.07 -26.86
CA HIS A 285 -3.69 -20.00 -27.61
C HIS A 285 -4.64 -19.10 -26.79
N ASN A 286 -4.72 -19.24 -25.46
CA ASN A 286 -5.67 -18.47 -24.64
C ASN A 286 -5.08 -17.24 -23.92
N PHE A 287 -3.77 -17.00 -24.00
CA PHE A 287 -3.15 -15.85 -23.31
C PHE A 287 -3.58 -14.50 -23.89
N GLN A 288 -3.70 -14.38 -25.21
CA GLN A 288 -4.11 -13.12 -25.85
C GLN A 288 -5.50 -12.65 -25.38
N LYS A 289 -6.46 -13.58 -25.29
CA LYS A 289 -7.83 -13.28 -24.84
C LYS A 289 -7.89 -12.84 -23.38
N GLN A 290 -7.03 -13.40 -22.52
CA GLN A 290 -6.95 -12.98 -21.12
C GLN A 290 -6.39 -11.56 -20.99
N VAL A 291 -5.34 -11.24 -21.75
CA VAL A 291 -4.74 -9.89 -21.74
C VAL A 291 -5.73 -8.84 -22.24
N GLU A 292 -6.48 -9.13 -23.31
CA GLU A 292 -7.52 -8.22 -23.82
C GLU A 292 -8.68 -8.06 -22.83
N ARG A 293 -9.09 -9.14 -22.15
CA ARG A 293 -10.13 -9.08 -21.12
C ARG A 293 -9.69 -8.25 -19.92
N GLU A 294 -8.47 -8.44 -19.42
CA GLU A 294 -7.94 -7.64 -18.32
C GLU A 294 -7.78 -6.16 -18.70
N ALA A 295 -7.36 -5.87 -19.94
CA ALA A 295 -7.24 -4.50 -20.42
C ALA A 295 -8.60 -3.78 -20.47
N THR A 296 -9.64 -4.48 -20.92
CA THR A 296 -11.01 -3.92 -20.97
C THR A 296 -11.62 -3.75 -19.58
N GLU A 297 -11.39 -4.67 -18.66
CA GLU A 297 -11.82 -4.55 -17.26
C GLU A 297 -11.12 -3.38 -16.54
N LYS A 298 -9.82 -3.19 -16.77
CA LYS A 298 -9.06 -2.05 -16.22
C LYS A 298 -9.56 -0.70 -16.77
N ALA A 299 -9.89 -0.64 -18.06
CA ALA A 299 -10.44 0.57 -18.66
C ALA A 299 -11.82 0.93 -18.07
N ALA A 300 -12.69 -0.07 -17.87
CA ALA A 300 -14.01 0.12 -17.26
C ALA A 300 -13.89 0.60 -15.80
N ALA A 301 -12.97 0.03 -15.01
CA ALA A 301 -12.71 0.46 -13.64
C ALA A 301 -12.22 1.92 -13.55
N GLN A 302 -11.42 2.36 -14.52
CA GLN A 302 -10.90 3.72 -14.55
C GLN A 302 -11.99 4.76 -14.87
N ASP A 303 -12.92 4.42 -15.76
CA ASP A 303 -14.07 5.28 -16.06
C ASP A 303 -15.03 5.39 -14.86
N ASP A 304 -15.20 4.32 -14.10
CA ASP A 304 -16.04 4.35 -12.89
C ASP A 304 -15.40 5.19 -11.76
N LEU A 305 -14.07 5.16 -11.63
CA LEU A 305 -13.35 6.06 -10.72
C LEU A 305 -13.54 7.54 -11.11
N ARG A 306 -13.50 7.85 -12.42
CA ARG A 306 -13.77 9.21 -12.92
C ARG A 306 -15.23 9.62 -12.72
N SER A 307 -16.18 8.69 -12.84
CA SER A 307 -17.60 8.93 -12.61
C SER A 307 -17.86 9.32 -11.13
N LEU A 308 -17.27 8.57 -10.19
CA LEU A 308 -17.35 8.84 -8.75
C LEU A 308 -16.70 10.17 -8.37
N GLN A 309 -15.55 10.50 -8.95
CA GLN A 309 -14.91 11.80 -8.72
C GLN A 309 -15.78 12.97 -9.22
N LYS A 310 -16.39 12.84 -10.41
CA LYS A 310 -17.32 13.85 -10.93
C LYS A 310 -18.57 13.98 -10.07
N ALA A 311 -19.12 12.87 -9.55
CA ALA A 311 -20.27 12.89 -8.65
C ALA A 311 -19.94 13.59 -7.33
N LYS A 312 -18.82 13.25 -6.69
CA LYS A 312 -18.33 13.94 -5.48
C LYS A 312 -18.11 15.42 -5.71
N TYR A 313 -17.55 15.80 -6.87
CA TYR A 313 -17.34 17.20 -7.22
C TYR A 313 -18.66 17.97 -7.41
N LYS A 314 -19.67 17.35 -8.03
CA LYS A 314 -21.02 17.94 -8.11
C LYS A 314 -21.65 18.12 -6.73
N GLN A 315 -21.50 17.13 -5.85
CA GLN A 315 -22.02 17.21 -4.47
C GLN A 315 -21.34 18.35 -3.69
N TYR A 316 -20.02 18.50 -3.83
CA TYR A 316 -19.26 19.62 -3.24
C TYR A 316 -19.68 21.00 -3.77
N LYS A 317 -20.05 21.09 -5.06
CA LYS A 317 -20.58 22.33 -5.63
C LYS A 317 -21.96 22.70 -5.12
N ASN A 318 -22.81 21.70 -4.89
CA ASN A 318 -24.20 21.92 -4.51
C ASN A 318 -24.39 22.12 -3.00
N ASP A 319 -23.43 21.73 -2.17
CA ASP A 319 -23.50 21.87 -0.72
C ASP A 319 -22.54 22.97 -0.20
N PRO A 320 -23.04 24.18 0.10
CA PRO A 320 -22.21 25.28 0.61
C PRO A 320 -21.60 24.98 1.99
N ALA A 321 -22.20 24.08 2.79
CA ALA A 321 -21.64 23.72 4.10
C ALA A 321 -20.34 22.92 3.97
N LEU A 322 -20.23 22.06 2.95
CA LEU A 322 -18.98 21.35 2.65
C LEU A 322 -17.87 22.29 2.19
N GLN A 323 -18.19 23.36 1.45
CA GLN A 323 -17.21 24.37 1.05
C GLN A 323 -16.69 25.16 2.25
N GLN A 324 -17.58 25.56 3.17
CA GLN A 324 -17.18 26.23 4.41
C GLN A 324 -16.30 25.33 5.29
N ARG A 325 -16.63 24.04 5.42
CA ARG A 325 -15.82 23.07 6.19
C ARG A 325 -14.44 22.86 5.56
N ALA A 326 -14.34 22.84 4.23
CA ALA A 326 -13.06 22.74 3.53
C ALA A 326 -12.18 23.98 3.76
N LEU A 327 -12.76 25.18 3.72
CA LEU A 327 -12.07 26.43 4.04
C LEU A 327 -11.61 26.48 5.51
N GLN A 328 -12.45 26.04 6.46
CA GLN A 328 -12.05 25.94 7.87
C GLN A 328 -10.88 24.97 8.07
N ASN A 329 -10.89 23.81 7.40
CA ASN A 329 -9.78 22.87 7.46
C ASN A 329 -8.49 23.46 6.85
N GLN A 330 -8.58 24.23 5.76
CA GLN A 330 -7.43 24.93 5.18
C GLN A 330 -6.85 25.96 6.16
N ASN A 331 -7.70 26.76 6.81
CA ASN A 331 -7.26 27.72 7.81
C ASN A 331 -6.65 27.05 9.04
N ARG A 332 -7.15 25.87 9.43
CA ARG A 332 -6.57 25.08 10.53
C ARG A 332 -5.17 24.57 10.20
N LEU A 333 -4.92 24.19 8.95
CA LEU A 333 -3.60 23.74 8.48
C LEU A 333 -2.59 24.90 8.33
N GLN A 334 -3.06 26.12 8.08
CA GLN A 334 -2.18 27.29 7.98
C GLN A 334 -1.94 27.98 9.34
N GLY A 335 -2.91 27.91 10.25
CA GLY A 335 -2.86 28.56 11.56
C GLY A 335 -2.06 27.82 12.64
N SER A 336 -1.60 26.59 12.40
CA SER A 336 -0.84 25.81 13.39
C SER A 336 0.69 25.90 13.24
N SER A 337 1.20 26.97 12.61
CA SER A 337 2.66 27.19 12.48
C SER A 337 3.29 27.95 13.67
N SER A 338 2.54 28.20 14.76
CA SER A 338 3.12 28.75 16.00
C SER A 338 3.77 27.65 16.85
N SER A 339 5.08 27.48 16.66
CA SER A 339 6.07 27.12 17.69
C SER A 339 5.67 26.03 18.69
N SER A 340 5.52 24.79 18.24
CA SER A 340 5.72 23.62 19.09
C SER A 340 6.48 22.57 18.29
N GLN A 341 7.54 22.05 18.91
CA GLN A 341 8.48 21.08 18.33
C GLN A 341 7.73 19.90 17.68
N PRO A 342 8.16 19.44 16.49
CA PRO A 342 7.57 18.26 15.87
C PRO A 342 7.97 17.00 16.66
N SER A 343 7.02 16.43 17.39
CA SER A 343 7.05 15.01 17.79
C SER A 343 6.61 14.18 16.58
N ASN A 344 7.53 13.38 16.05
CA ASN A 344 7.35 12.52 14.88
C ASN A 344 6.56 11.24 15.21
N ASP A 345 5.31 11.36 15.63
CA ASP A 345 4.43 10.21 15.90
C ASP A 345 3.22 10.20 14.95
N ASP A 346 3.44 9.78 13.71
CA ASP A 346 2.39 9.42 12.75
C ASP A 346 2.67 8.02 12.17
N GLY A 347 2.79 7.02 13.06
CA GLY A 347 3.08 5.61 12.76
C GLY A 347 1.84 4.71 12.56
N GLY A 348 0.72 5.27 12.13
CA GLY A 348 -0.59 4.66 12.36
C GLY A 348 -1.41 4.16 11.16
N SER A 349 -0.86 3.75 10.01
CA SER A 349 -1.65 3.08 8.93
C SER A 349 -0.81 2.48 7.78
N TRP A 350 -0.03 1.42 8.03
CA TRP A 350 0.86 0.84 6.99
C TRP A 350 0.48 -0.55 6.45
N TRP A 351 -0.67 -1.12 6.86
CA TRP A 351 -1.23 -2.35 6.25
C TRP A 351 -2.20 -2.12 5.08
N ASN A 352 -2.47 -0.87 4.66
CA ASN A 352 -3.34 -0.61 3.50
C ASN A 352 -2.59 -0.76 2.16
N PRO A 353 -2.97 -1.72 1.29
CA PRO A 353 -2.18 -2.09 0.12
C PRO A 353 -2.51 -1.28 -1.16
N PHE A 354 -3.16 -0.12 -1.06
CA PHE A 354 -3.65 0.63 -2.24
C PHE A 354 -3.50 2.15 -2.13
N SER A 355 -2.29 2.65 -1.88
CA SER A 355 -1.96 4.07 -2.03
C SER A 355 -0.68 4.25 -2.87
N GLY A 356 -0.64 3.59 -4.02
CA GLY A 356 0.29 3.91 -5.10
C GLY A 356 -0.41 4.78 -6.13
N GLY A 357 -0.45 6.09 -5.88
CA GLY A 357 -1.00 7.08 -6.80
C GLY A 357 -0.25 8.38 -6.64
N GLY A 358 0.69 8.63 -7.55
CA GLY A 358 1.56 9.80 -7.55
C GLY A 358 0.77 11.11 -7.47
N GLY A 359 1.01 11.85 -6.38
CA GLY A 359 0.70 13.27 -6.30
C GLY A 359 2.00 14.03 -6.53
N SER A 360 2.18 14.59 -7.72
CA SER A 360 3.17 15.63 -7.95
C SER A 360 2.82 16.79 -7.02
N GLY A 361 3.61 16.97 -5.97
CA GLY A 361 3.51 18.10 -5.04
C GLY A 361 3.76 19.40 -5.80
N GLY A 362 2.68 20.03 -6.24
CA GLY A 362 2.68 21.43 -6.63
C GLY A 362 2.98 22.27 -5.41
N SER A 363 4.20 22.80 -5.37
CA SER A 363 4.67 23.77 -4.39
C SER A 363 3.82 25.05 -4.48
N GLY A 364 2.72 25.08 -3.76
CA GLY A 364 1.90 26.27 -3.54
C GLY A 364 2.64 27.21 -2.60
N GLY A 365 3.46 28.10 -3.17
CA GLY A 365 4.08 29.20 -2.45
C GLY A 365 3.02 30.11 -1.83
N GLY A 366 3.13 30.30 -0.51
CA GLY A 366 2.41 31.35 0.19
C GLY A 366 2.79 32.75 -0.34
N PRO A 367 1.93 33.76 -0.14
CA PRO A 367 2.23 35.13 -0.53
C PRO A 367 3.44 35.64 0.26
N PRO A 368 4.47 36.22 -0.40
CA PRO A 368 5.60 36.80 0.31
C PRO A 368 5.17 38.07 1.06
N PRO A 369 5.87 38.41 2.15
CA PRO A 369 5.66 39.67 2.85
C PRO A 369 5.90 40.84 1.91
N SER A 370 4.97 41.79 1.94
CA SER A 370 5.06 43.09 1.30
C SER A 370 6.30 43.85 1.78
N GLY A 371 7.33 43.95 0.94
CA GLY A 371 8.44 44.85 1.19
C GLY A 371 9.55 44.74 0.14
N GLY A 372 9.76 45.83 -0.62
CA GLY A 372 11.02 46.07 -1.34
C GLY A 372 10.95 45.87 -2.85
N ALA A 373 11.07 47.00 -3.56
CA ALA A 373 11.00 47.15 -5.01
C ALA A 373 12.12 46.43 -5.80
N ASN A 374 11.88 46.32 -7.11
CA ASN A 374 12.79 45.84 -8.18
C ASN A 374 12.89 44.33 -8.40
N ARG A 375 11.79 43.71 -8.83
CA ARG A 375 11.87 42.54 -9.73
C ARG A 375 11.32 42.89 -11.12
N PRO A 376 12.04 42.58 -12.21
CA PRO A 376 11.58 42.85 -13.56
C PRO A 376 10.31 42.02 -13.84
N ARG A 377 9.21 42.72 -14.14
CA ARG A 377 7.93 42.07 -14.51
C ARG A 377 8.11 41.42 -15.89
N MET A 378 8.04 40.09 -15.95
CA MET A 378 7.99 39.40 -17.23
C MET A 378 6.69 39.76 -17.94
N LYS A 379 6.80 40.37 -19.12
CA LYS A 379 5.66 40.74 -19.97
C LYS A 379 4.85 39.48 -20.29
N THR A 380 3.56 39.52 -20.04
CA THR A 380 2.67 38.38 -20.28
C THR A 380 2.18 38.42 -21.74
N VAL A 381 1.64 37.30 -22.24
CA VAL A 381 1.12 37.20 -23.62
C VAL A 381 0.04 38.26 -23.94
N LYS A 382 -0.58 38.84 -22.91
CA LYS A 382 -1.54 39.95 -23.03
C LYS A 382 -0.89 41.29 -23.42
N ASP A 383 0.42 41.43 -23.22
CA ASP A 383 1.19 42.64 -23.53
C ASP A 383 1.78 42.62 -24.95
N LEU A 384 1.57 41.55 -25.72
CA LEU A 384 1.94 41.53 -27.13
C LEU A 384 0.90 42.31 -27.96
N PRO A 385 1.35 43.15 -28.92
CA PRO A 385 0.47 43.85 -29.82
C PRO A 385 -0.36 42.85 -30.63
N LYS A 386 -1.68 43.07 -30.68
CA LYS A 386 -2.59 42.20 -31.44
C LYS A 386 -2.21 42.25 -32.93
N PRO A 387 -2.13 41.10 -33.61
CA PRO A 387 -1.77 41.07 -35.03
C PRO A 387 -2.81 41.86 -35.84
N VAL A 388 -2.30 42.75 -36.69
CA VAL A 388 -3.11 43.53 -37.62
C VAL A 388 -3.78 42.56 -38.59
N ARG A 389 -5.12 42.57 -38.62
CA ARG A 389 -5.88 41.84 -39.63
C ARG A 389 -5.61 42.49 -40.99
N ARG A 390 -4.89 41.80 -41.87
CA ARG A 390 -4.86 42.14 -43.30
C ARG A 390 -6.24 41.81 -43.88
N GLY A 391 -6.89 42.83 -44.43
CA GLY A 391 -8.04 42.71 -45.33
C GLY A 391 -7.58 42.45 -46.76
#